data_AF-A0A1L8DP64-F1
#
_entry.id   AF-A0A1L8DP64-F1
#
_cell.length_a   1.000
_cell.length_b   1.000
_cell.length_c   1.000
_cell.angle_alpha   90.00
_cell.angle_beta   90.00
_cell.angle_gamma   90.00
#
_symmetry.space_group_name_H-M   'P 1'
#
loop_
_entity.id
_entity.type
_entity.pdbx_description
1 polymer ?
#
loop_
_entity_poly.entity_id
_entity_poly.type
_entity_poly.pdbx_seq_one_letter_code
_entity_poly.pdbx_strand_id
1 'polypeptide(L)'
;ELGKTQSSCILHCEYNHYGFTDENYRITKKHMEKFRDVLIEYRSVPLSDKSKLFGHIRACGDRANAKKPKSTEDKCMKIIEYYRCVVDGKLLSWNRYANAMIQYDKTINV
;
A
#
# COMPACT_ATOMS: atom_id res chain seq x y z
N GLU A 1 20.77 18.01 -14.63
CA GLU A 1 20.17 18.24 -13.30
C GLU A 1 19.94 16.89 -12.65
N LEU A 2 20.73 16.54 -11.62
CA LEU A 2 20.51 15.31 -10.85
C LEU A 2 19.16 15.45 -10.13
N GLY A 3 18.21 14.65 -10.60
CA GLY A 3 16.77 14.85 -10.39
C GLY A 3 16.40 14.99 -8.92
N LYS A 4 15.57 16.00 -8.62
CA LYS A 4 14.77 16.02 -7.41
C LYS A 4 13.95 14.74 -7.39
N THR A 5 14.39 13.72 -6.65
CA THR A 5 13.54 12.60 -6.28
C THR A 5 12.32 13.24 -5.62
N GLN A 6 11.17 13.21 -6.29
CA GLN A 6 9.92 13.62 -5.66
C GLN A 6 9.73 12.65 -4.50
N SER A 7 10.07 13.09 -3.28
CA SER A 7 10.04 12.25 -2.08
C SER A 7 8.67 11.60 -1.87
N SER A 8 7.61 12.25 -2.37
CA SER A 8 6.25 11.73 -2.42
C SER A 8 6.11 10.42 -3.24
N CYS A 9 7.00 10.15 -4.18
CA CYS A 9 6.95 8.97 -5.05
C CYS A 9 7.76 7.78 -4.54
N ILE A 10 8.52 7.91 -3.45
CA ILE A 10 9.30 6.79 -2.87
C ILE A 10 8.36 5.62 -2.51
N LEU A 11 7.23 5.93 -1.86
CA LEU A 11 6.25 4.91 -1.49
C LEU A 11 5.65 4.19 -2.71
N HIS A 12 5.43 4.90 -3.82
CA HIS A 12 4.96 4.25 -5.06
C HIS A 12 6.02 3.32 -5.63
N CYS A 13 7.29 3.72 -5.60
CA CYS A 13 8.40 2.88 -6.06
C CYS A 13 8.45 1.55 -5.26
N GLU A 14 8.41 1.65 -3.93
CA GLU A 14 8.35 0.49 -3.03
C GLU A 14 7.12 -0.38 -3.30
N TYR A 15 5.92 0.22 -3.34
CA TYR A 15 4.68 -0.51 -3.55
C TYR A 15 4.59 -1.17 -4.92
N ASN A 16 5.15 -0.55 -5.97
CA ASN A 16 5.26 -1.16 -7.28
C ASN A 16 6.14 -2.40 -7.22
N HIS A 17 7.30 -2.29 -6.57
CA HIS A 17 8.23 -3.41 -6.40
C HIS A 17 7.61 -4.57 -5.60
N TYR A 18 6.80 -4.26 -4.59
CA TYR A 18 6.07 -5.23 -3.78
C TYR A 18 4.83 -5.83 -4.47
N GLY A 19 4.38 -5.25 -5.59
CA GLY A 19 3.18 -5.64 -6.31
C GLY A 19 1.86 -5.12 -5.70
N PHE A 20 1.93 -4.09 -4.85
CA PHE A 20 0.78 -3.41 -4.25
C PHE A 20 0.25 -2.28 -5.14
N THR A 21 1.00 -1.89 -6.16
CA THR A 21 0.61 -1.01 -7.26
C THR A 21 1.30 -1.48 -8.54
N ASP A 22 1.10 -0.76 -9.64
CA ASP A 22 1.92 -0.90 -10.84
C ASP A 22 2.59 0.42 -11.26
N GLU A 23 3.40 0.39 -12.31
CA GLU A 23 4.08 1.55 -12.91
C GLU A 23 3.11 2.68 -13.33
N ASN A 24 1.85 2.33 -13.60
CA ASN A 24 0.78 3.27 -13.97
C ASN A 24 -0.02 3.75 -12.75
N TYR A 25 0.48 3.51 -11.54
CA TYR A 25 -0.14 3.90 -10.28
C TYR A 25 -1.52 3.25 -10.06
N ARG A 26 -1.84 2.15 -10.74
CA ARG A 26 -3.16 1.51 -10.63
C ARG A 26 -3.21 0.64 -9.38
N ILE A 27 -4.34 0.67 -8.68
CA ILE A 27 -4.63 -0.19 -7.52
C ILE A 27 -5.75 -1.14 -7.94
N THR A 28 -5.39 -2.29 -8.51
CA THR A 28 -6.36 -3.29 -8.96
C THR A 28 -6.75 -4.22 -7.82
N LYS A 29 -7.80 -5.03 -8.01
CA LYS A 29 -8.17 -6.09 -7.04
C LYS A 29 -6.98 -7.00 -6.72
N LYS A 30 -6.21 -7.40 -7.73
CA LYS A 30 -5.01 -8.25 -7.56
C LYS A 30 -3.97 -7.60 -6.65
N HIS A 31 -3.75 -6.29 -6.81
CA HIS A 31 -2.81 -5.55 -5.96
C HIS A 31 -3.30 -5.50 -4.50
N MET A 32 -4.59 -5.27 -4.29
CA MET A 32 -5.20 -5.28 -2.96
C MET A 32 -5.14 -6.66 -2.30
N GLU A 33 -5.35 -7.73 -3.07
CA GLU A 33 -5.23 -9.12 -2.61
C GLU A 33 -3.79 -9.44 -2.20
N LYS A 34 -2.81 -9.07 -3.03
CA LYS A 34 -1.39 -9.22 -2.70
C LYS A 34 -1.01 -8.46 -1.42
N PHE A 35 -1.48 -7.23 -1.27
CA PHE A 35 -1.23 -6.44 -0.07
C PHE A 35 -1.84 -7.08 1.19
N ARG A 36 -3.10 -7.54 1.09
CA ARG A 36 -3.75 -8.32 2.15
C ARG A 36 -2.94 -9.56 2.52
N ASP A 37 -2.51 -10.33 1.53
CA ASP A 37 -1.84 -11.61 1.76
C ASP A 37 -0.54 -11.43 2.52
N VAL A 38 0.28 -10.44 2.13
CA VAL A 38 1.51 -10.09 2.86
C VAL A 38 1.19 -9.67 4.30
N LEU A 39 0.17 -8.82 4.49
CA LEU A 39 -0.22 -8.38 5.83
C LEU A 39 -0.68 -9.55 6.72
N ILE A 40 -1.40 -10.52 6.17
CA ILE A 40 -1.84 -11.72 6.90
C ILE A 40 -0.65 -12.64 7.19
N GLU A 41 0.20 -12.90 6.20
CA GLU A 41 1.37 -13.77 6.29
C GLU A 41 2.28 -13.35 7.46
N TYR A 42 2.55 -12.04 7.56
CA TYR A 42 3.36 -11.46 8.63
C TYR A 42 2.55 -11.02 9.86
N ARG A 43 1.32 -11.51 10.01
CA ARG A 43 0.47 -11.36 11.20
C ARG A 43 0.28 -9.90 11.65
N SER A 44 0.11 -8.98 10.69
CA SER A 44 -0.11 -7.56 10.98
C SER A 44 -1.49 -7.26 11.58
N VAL A 45 -2.42 -8.22 11.49
CA VAL A 45 -3.72 -8.23 12.17
C VAL A 45 -3.98 -9.59 12.82
N PRO A 46 -4.86 -9.68 13.83
CA PRO A 46 -5.30 -10.97 14.37
C PRO A 46 -5.97 -11.82 13.27
N LEU A 47 -5.79 -13.14 13.30
CA LEU A 47 -6.36 -14.04 12.28
C LEU A 47 -7.90 -13.98 12.22
N SER A 48 -8.56 -13.64 13.33
CA SER A 48 -10.00 -13.41 13.40
C SER A 48 -10.47 -12.22 12.56
N ASP A 49 -9.59 -11.25 12.28
CA ASP A 49 -9.90 -10.04 11.51
C ASP A 49 -9.48 -10.14 10.04
N LYS A 50 -8.97 -11.29 9.58
CA LYS A 50 -8.51 -11.48 8.19
C LYS A 50 -9.55 -11.13 7.13
N SER A 51 -10.83 -11.44 7.41
CA SER A 51 -11.95 -11.14 6.50
C SER A 51 -12.27 -9.65 6.47
N LYS A 52 -12.16 -8.96 7.61
CA LYS A 52 -12.35 -7.50 7.73
C LYS A 52 -11.23 -6.74 7.01
N LEU A 53 -10.00 -7.24 7.10
CA LEU A 53 -8.84 -6.59 6.49
C LEU A 53 -9.02 -6.37 4.99
N PHE A 54 -9.47 -7.38 4.25
CA PHE A 54 -9.66 -7.20 2.80
C PHE A 54 -10.77 -6.21 2.47
N GLY A 55 -11.87 -6.22 3.23
CA GLY A 55 -12.94 -5.23 3.08
C GLY A 55 -12.44 -3.80 3.28
N HIS A 56 -11.61 -3.58 4.30
CA HIS A 56 -10.98 -2.28 4.59
C HIS A 56 -10.02 -1.85 3.47
N ILE A 57 -9.10 -2.72 3.06
CA ILE A 57 -8.15 -2.46 1.96
C ILE A 57 -8.91 -2.12 0.67
N ARG A 58 -9.99 -2.84 0.37
CA ARG A 58 -10.83 -2.58 -0.80
C ARG A 58 -11.50 -1.23 -0.73
N ALA A 59 -12.12 -0.86 0.39
CA ALA A 59 -12.74 0.45 0.57
C ALA A 59 -11.74 1.60 0.38
N CYS A 60 -10.50 1.44 0.89
CA CYS A 60 -9.43 2.40 0.66
C CYS A 60 -8.96 2.45 -0.80
N GLY A 61 -8.86 1.30 -1.47
CA GLY A 61 -8.49 1.20 -2.88
C GLY A 61 -9.54 1.85 -3.78
N ASP A 62 -10.82 1.61 -3.52
CA ASP A 62 -11.93 2.22 -4.26
C ASP A 62 -11.94 3.74 -4.09
N ARG A 63 -11.71 4.25 -2.86
CA ARG A 63 -11.57 5.69 -2.60
C ARG A 63 -10.39 6.30 -3.34
N ALA A 64 -9.25 5.62 -3.38
CA ALA A 64 -8.07 6.08 -4.10
C ALA A 64 -8.32 6.09 -5.62
N ASN A 65 -8.94 5.04 -6.17
CA ASN A 65 -9.24 4.91 -7.59
C ASN A 65 -10.33 5.89 -8.09
N ALA A 66 -11.21 6.36 -7.21
CA ALA A 66 -12.18 7.41 -7.53
C ALA A 66 -11.52 8.77 -7.80
N LYS A 67 -10.26 8.97 -7.37
CA LYS A 67 -9.52 10.21 -7.63
C LYS A 67 -9.08 10.30 -9.09
N LYS A 68 -9.08 11.53 -9.62
CA LYS A 68 -8.64 11.86 -10.97
C LYS A 68 -7.38 12.75 -10.90
N PRO A 69 -6.22 12.20 -10.50
CA PRO A 69 -4.97 12.96 -10.38
C PRO A 69 -4.53 13.50 -11.74
N LYS A 70 -3.99 14.72 -11.77
CA LYS A 70 -3.63 15.41 -13.03
C LYS A 70 -2.12 15.41 -13.27
N SER A 71 -1.33 15.37 -12.21
CA SER A 71 0.14 15.34 -12.28
C SER A 71 0.72 14.00 -11.78
N THR A 72 2.01 13.77 -12.01
CA THR A 72 2.74 12.65 -11.41
C THR A 72 2.76 12.76 -9.88
N GLU A 73 2.96 13.97 -9.36
CA GLU A 73 2.94 14.22 -7.92
C GLU A 73 1.58 13.87 -7.31
N ASP A 74 0.47 14.24 -7.96
CA ASP A 74 -0.88 13.87 -7.51
C ASP A 74 -1.07 12.35 -7.50
N LYS A 75 -0.50 11.63 -8.48
CA LYS A 75 -0.55 10.17 -8.53
C LYS A 75 0.24 9.55 -7.38
N CYS A 76 1.40 10.08 -7.04
CA CYS A 76 2.19 9.65 -5.88
C CYS A 76 1.45 9.94 -4.56
N MET A 77 0.87 11.14 -4.43
CA MET A 77 0.05 11.51 -3.28
C MET A 77 -1.18 10.62 -3.10
N LYS A 78 -1.84 10.21 -4.20
CA LYS A 78 -2.93 9.23 -4.18
C LYS A 78 -2.49 7.91 -3.52
N ILE A 79 -1.27 7.43 -3.79
CA ILE A 79 -0.74 6.21 -3.17
C ILE A 79 -0.46 6.42 -1.68
N ILE A 80 0.09 7.57 -1.29
CA ILE A 80 0.28 7.94 0.12
C ILE A 80 -1.05 7.95 0.88
N GLU A 81 -2.09 8.51 0.30
CA GLU A 81 -3.42 8.55 0.90
C GLU A 81 -4.06 7.16 0.98
N TYR A 82 -3.83 6.30 -0.03
CA TYR A 82 -4.23 4.90 0.03
C TYR A 82 -3.58 4.18 1.22
N TYR A 83 -2.26 4.30 1.36
CA TYR A 83 -1.50 3.77 2.50
C TYR A 83 -2.05 4.29 3.84
N ARG A 84 -2.23 5.61 3.98
CA ARG A 84 -2.77 6.23 5.21
C ARG A 84 -4.19 5.77 5.53
N CYS A 85 -5.00 5.50 4.52
CA CYS A 85 -6.33 4.94 4.71
C CYS A 85 -6.27 3.50 5.24
N VAL A 86 -5.37 2.67 4.69
CA VAL A 86 -5.22 1.27 5.11
C VAL A 86 -4.63 1.18 6.52
N VAL A 87 -3.58 1.94 6.82
CA VAL A 87 -2.91 2.01 8.13
C VAL A 87 -3.61 3.05 9.01
N ASP A 88 -4.86 2.74 9.36
CA ASP A 88 -5.80 3.65 10.02
C ASP A 88 -5.58 3.81 11.53
N GLY A 89 -4.64 3.05 12.11
CA GLY A 89 -4.38 3.04 13.55
C GLY A 89 -5.43 2.27 14.38
N LYS A 90 -6.47 1.72 13.75
CA LYS A 90 -7.56 0.99 14.41
C LYS A 90 -7.52 -0.48 14.03
N LEU A 91 -7.86 -0.82 12.78
CA LEU A 91 -7.79 -2.19 12.28
C LEU A 91 -6.33 -2.59 12.04
N LEU A 92 -5.54 -1.66 11.51
CA LEU A 92 -4.12 -1.86 11.24
C LEU A 92 -3.32 -0.70 11.83
N SER A 93 -2.66 -0.97 12.96
CA SER A 93 -1.73 -0.03 13.58
C SER A 93 -0.44 0.11 12.74
N TRP A 94 0.19 1.28 12.80
CA TRP A 94 1.46 1.53 12.12
C TRP A 94 2.56 0.53 12.50
N ASN A 95 2.76 0.24 13.80
CA ASN A 95 3.80 -0.69 14.24
C ASN A 95 3.65 -2.09 13.62
N ARG A 96 2.42 -2.60 13.55
CA ARG A 96 2.15 -3.92 12.95
C ARG A 96 2.33 -3.91 11.45
N TYR A 97 1.91 -2.84 10.77
CA TYR A 97 2.19 -2.65 9.35
C TYR A 97 3.70 -2.61 9.09
N ALA A 98 4.44 -1.76 9.82
CA ALA A 98 5.88 -1.58 9.63
C ALA A 98 6.65 -2.89 9.85
N ASN A 99 6.32 -3.64 10.91
CA ASN A 99 6.92 -4.95 11.16
C ASN A 99 6.67 -5.96 10.04
N ALA A 100 5.48 -5.95 9.41
CA ALA A 100 5.19 -6.80 8.26
C ALA A 100 6.00 -6.38 7.04
N MET A 101 6.11 -5.09 6.77
CA MET A 101 6.87 -4.58 5.62
C MET A 101 8.37 -4.80 5.75
N ILE A 102 8.95 -4.57 6.94
CA ILE A 102 10.37 -4.85 7.20
C ILE A 102 10.70 -6.34 6.98
N GLN A 103 9.80 -7.24 7.33
CA GLN A 103 10.02 -8.67 7.10
C GLN A 103 9.86 -9.04 5.63
N TYR A 104 8.83 -8.51 4.95
CA TYR A 104 8.59 -8.78 3.54
C TYR A 104 9.69 -8.22 2.64
N ASP A 105 10.15 -7.00 2.90
CA ASP A 105 11.24 -6.33 2.18
C ASP A 105 12.50 -7.21 2.13
N LYS A 106 12.89 -7.84 3.26
CA LYS A 106 14.03 -8.77 3.34
C LYS A 106 13.91 -10.01 2.46
N THR A 107 12.71 -10.34 1.98
CA THR A 107 12.49 -11.49 1.10
C THR A 107 12.65 -11.14 -0.38
N ILE A 108 12.74 -9.86 -0.71
CA ILE A 108 12.83 -9.39 -2.08
C ILE A 108 14.28 -9.02 -2.36
N ASN A 109 14.91 -9.81 -3.23
CA ASN A 109 16.24 -9.49 -3.74
C ASN A 109 16.09 -8.58 -4.96
N VAL A 110 16.70 -7.40 -4.90
CA VAL A 110 16.78 -6.43 -6.00
C VAL A 110 18.18 -6.46 -6.60
#